data_AF-A0A5A7QPP8-F1
#
_entry.id   AF-A0A5A7QPP8-F1
#
_cell.length_a   1.000
_cell.length_b   1.000
_cell.length_c   1.000
_cell.angle_alpha   90.00
_cell.angle_beta   90.00
_cell.angle_gamma   90.00
#
_symmetry.space_group_name_H-M   'P 1'
#
loop_
_entity.id
_entity.type
_entity.pdbx_description
1 polymer ?
#
loop_
_entity_poly.entity_id
_entity_poly.type
_entity_poly.pdbx_seq_one_letter_code
_entity_poly.pdbx_strand_id
1 'polypeptide(L)'
;MARFFGTLADVNRATQPFLTLRVVCILESNFELQSNNNIQILFHDEHGSRINAIIRSPSVGLYQDVFKLGKVYVIHNYNVEFNNQRINTTGNRWMLVLNSRTKIYSRAMETFHQH
;
A
#
# COMPACT_ATOMS: atom_id res chain seq x y z
N MET A 1 13.69 19.63 2.96
CA MET A 1 12.97 19.25 1.73
C MET A 1 11.51 19.03 2.08
N ALA A 2 10.59 19.72 1.42
CA ALA A 2 9.15 19.58 1.67
C ALA A 2 8.69 18.16 1.28
N ARG A 3 7.88 17.52 2.14
CA ARG A 3 7.23 16.24 1.81
C ARG A 3 6.04 16.55 0.90
N PHE A 4 6.11 16.13 -0.36
CA PHE A 4 4.98 16.24 -1.28
C PHE A 4 4.00 15.09 -0.99
N PHE A 5 2.99 15.39 -0.17
CA PHE A 5 1.85 14.50 0.02
C PHE A 5 0.93 14.66 -1.19
N GLY A 6 0.61 13.54 -1.83
CA GLY A 6 -0.24 13.51 -3.02
C GLY A 6 -1.39 12.54 -2.85
N THR A 7 -2.28 12.53 -3.83
CA THR A 7 -3.44 11.64 -3.89
C THR A 7 -3.14 10.41 -4.76
N LEU A 8 -4.08 9.46 -4.79
CA LEU A 8 -3.98 8.32 -5.70
C LEU A 8 -4.05 8.74 -7.18
N ALA A 9 -4.65 9.89 -7.50
CA ALA A 9 -4.69 10.40 -8.88
C ALA A 9 -3.30 10.86 -9.37
N ASP A 10 -2.42 11.27 -8.45
CA ASP A 10 -1.06 11.72 -8.74
C ASP A 10 -0.09 10.56 -8.95
N VAL A 11 -0.51 9.31 -8.70
CA VAL A 11 0.34 8.12 -8.77
C VAL A 11 0.53 7.70 -10.22
N ASN A 12 1.79 7.70 -10.67
CA ASN A 12 2.19 7.08 -11.93
C ASN A 12 3.68 6.66 -11.87
N ARG A 13 4.23 6.18 -12.99
CA ARG A 13 5.63 5.71 -13.05
C ARG A 13 6.67 6.81 -12.82
N ALA A 14 6.34 8.06 -13.16
CA ALA A 14 7.22 9.22 -13.00
C ALA A 14 7.02 9.92 -11.64
N THR A 15 5.84 9.81 -11.03
CA THR A 15 5.49 10.48 -9.78
C THR A 15 5.06 9.49 -8.69
N GLN A 16 5.85 9.44 -7.62
CA GLN A 16 5.64 8.59 -6.44
C GLN A 16 5.55 9.47 -5.18
N PRO A 17 4.43 10.21 -5.02
CA PRO A 17 4.23 11.09 -3.87
C PRO A 17 4.26 10.33 -2.54
N PHE A 18 4.30 11.07 -1.44
CA PHE A 18 3.96 10.48 -0.14
C PHE A 18 2.45 10.23 -0.12
N LEU A 19 2.04 8.97 0.12
CA LEU A 19 0.64 8.58 0.19
C LEU A 19 0.24 8.30 1.64
N THR A 20 -0.86 8.90 2.10
CA THR A 20 -1.48 8.55 3.38
C THR A 20 -2.61 7.58 3.11
N LEU A 21 -2.43 6.30 3.46
CA LEU A 21 -3.32 5.21 3.09
C LEU A 21 -3.78 4.41 4.29
N ARG A 22 -5.06 4.08 4.32
CA ARG A 22 -5.68 3.20 5.31
C ARG A 22 -5.83 1.79 4.76
N VAL A 23 -5.48 0.79 5.55
CA VAL A 23 -5.61 -0.63 5.18
C VAL A 23 -7.08 -1.05 5.24
N VAL A 24 -7.64 -1.50 4.11
CA VAL A 24 -9.02 -2.00 3.97
C VAL A 24 -9.08 -3.52 4.01
N CYS A 25 -8.09 -4.19 3.42
CA CYS A 25 -8.05 -5.65 3.35
C CYS A 25 -6.60 -6.10 3.18
N ILE A 26 -6.26 -7.25 3.77
CA ILE A 26 -4.98 -7.93 3.60
C ILE A 26 -5.29 -9.37 3.16
N LEU A 27 -4.70 -9.79 2.05
CA LEU A 27 -4.83 -11.13 1.49
C LEU A 27 -3.43 -11.72 1.35
N GLU A 28 -3.16 -12.77 2.10
CA GLU A 28 -1.89 -13.48 2.04
C GLU A 28 -2.06 -14.72 1.17
N SER A 29 -1.26 -14.81 0.10
CA SER A 29 -1.18 -16.01 -0.73
C SER A 29 0.09 -16.78 -0.37
N ASN A 30 -0.09 -17.93 0.27
CA ASN A 30 0.99 -18.88 0.54
C ASN A 30 0.88 -20.03 -0.45
N PHE A 31 1.79 -20.07 -1.42
CA PHE A 31 1.86 -21.16 -2.40
C PHE A 31 3.09 -22.00 -2.10
N GLU A 32 2.91 -23.03 -1.27
CA GLU A 32 3.98 -23.93 -0.81
C GLU A 32 4.76 -24.59 -1.96
N LEU A 33 4.13 -24.76 -3.12
CA LEU A 33 4.72 -25.43 -4.29
C LEU A 33 5.62 -24.55 -5.16
N GLN A 34 5.65 -23.21 -4.98
CA GLN A 34 6.37 -22.30 -5.90
C GLN A 34 7.28 -21.25 -5.22
N SER A 35 7.44 -21.27 -3.89
CA SER A 35 8.20 -20.24 -3.14
C SER A 35 7.75 -18.78 -3.41
N ASN A 36 6.58 -18.60 -4.01
CA ASN A 36 6.13 -17.31 -4.52
C ASN A 36 5.05 -16.73 -3.62
N ASN A 37 5.41 -16.56 -2.36
CA ASN A 37 4.55 -15.92 -1.37
C ASN A 37 4.36 -14.46 -1.74
N ASN A 38 3.12 -13.99 -1.62
CA ASN A 38 2.83 -12.58 -1.79
C ASN A 38 1.71 -12.15 -0.85
N ILE A 39 1.77 -10.88 -0.46
CA ILE A 39 0.73 -10.21 0.29
C ILE A 39 0.11 -9.18 -0.64
N GLN A 40 -1.19 -9.29 -0.85
CA GLN A 40 -1.97 -8.25 -1.50
C GLN A 40 -2.69 -7.42 -0.45
N ILE A 41 -2.63 -6.10 -0.60
CA ILE A 41 -3.26 -5.17 0.34
C ILE A 41 -4.14 -4.21 -0.45
N LEU A 42 -5.38 -4.08 -0.02
CA LEU A 42 -6.28 -3.05 -0.51
C LEU A 42 -6.15 -1.85 0.41
N PHE A 43 -5.78 -0.71 -0.17
CA PHE A 43 -5.72 0.56 0.52
C PHE A 43 -6.83 1.48 0.05
N HIS A 44 -7.18 2.46 0.90
CA HIS A 44 -7.90 3.64 0.46
C HIS A 44 -7.28 4.92 1.03
N ASP A 45 -7.42 6.01 0.31
CA ASP A 45 -7.03 7.34 0.78
C ASP A 45 -8.20 8.03 1.53
N GLU A 46 -7.98 9.26 1.98
CA GLU A 46 -8.96 10.07 2.70
C GLU A 46 -10.22 10.38 1.86
N HIS A 47 -10.09 10.46 0.53
CA HIS A 47 -11.21 10.67 -0.39
C HIS A 47 -11.96 9.36 -0.71
N GLY A 48 -11.54 8.23 -0.16
CA GLY A 48 -12.18 6.93 -0.37
C GLY A 48 -11.82 6.24 -1.68
N SER A 49 -10.88 6.81 -2.47
CA SER A 49 -10.36 6.11 -3.65
C SER A 49 -9.51 4.93 -3.20
N ARG A 50 -9.59 3.83 -3.94
CA ARG A 50 -8.96 2.56 -3.57
C ARG A 50 -7.81 2.21 -4.48
N ILE A 51 -6.73 1.68 -3.93
CA ILE A 51 -5.60 1.19 -4.72
C ILE A 51 -5.15 -0.18 -4.20
N ASN A 52 -4.82 -1.06 -5.14
CA ASN A 52 -4.20 -2.34 -4.83
C ASN A 52 -2.70 -2.15 -4.59
N ALA A 53 -2.16 -2.86 -3.62
CA ALA A 53 -0.74 -3.00 -3.40
C ALA A 53 -0.36 -4.48 -3.36
N ILE A 54 0.86 -4.79 -3.80
CA ILE A 54 1.43 -6.13 -3.73
C ILE A 54 2.81 -6.09 -3.10
N ILE A 55 3.07 -7.08 -2.25
CA ILE A 55 4.37 -7.39 -1.66
C ILE A 55 4.74 -8.78 -2.17
N ARG A 56 5.83 -8.88 -2.92
CA ARG A 56 6.29 -10.16 -3.49
C ARG A 56 7.46 -10.71 -2.67
N SER A 57 7.66 -12.03 -2.69
CA SER A 57 8.93 -12.63 -2.28
C SER A 57 10.11 -11.88 -2.95
N PRO A 58 11.19 -11.52 -2.22
CA PRO A 58 11.52 -11.85 -0.83
C PRO A 58 11.04 -10.82 0.21
N SER A 59 10.33 -9.76 -0.20
CA SER A 59 9.98 -8.65 0.70
C SER A 59 8.87 -9.00 1.70
N VAL A 60 8.17 -10.12 1.52
CA VAL A 60 7.06 -10.56 2.42
C VAL A 60 7.46 -10.53 3.89
N GLY A 61 8.62 -11.09 4.24
CA GLY A 61 9.09 -11.14 5.64
C GLY A 61 9.36 -9.77 6.26
N LEU A 62 9.56 -8.72 5.45
CA LEU A 62 9.73 -7.35 5.96
C LEU A 62 8.40 -6.69 6.35
N TYR A 63 7.28 -7.20 5.84
CA TYR A 63 5.98 -6.52 5.91
C TYR A 63 4.88 -7.33 6.57
N GLN A 64 5.08 -8.61 6.84
CA GLN A 64 4.09 -9.53 7.39
C GLN A 64 3.40 -8.98 8.66
N ASP A 65 4.15 -8.35 9.56
CA ASP A 65 3.63 -7.77 10.81
C ASP A 65 3.47 -6.25 10.79
N VAL A 66 3.75 -5.59 9.65
CA VAL A 66 3.75 -4.12 9.55
C VAL A 66 2.34 -3.58 9.38
N PHE A 67 1.56 -4.18 8.47
CA PHE A 67 0.24 -3.69 8.11
C PHE A 67 -0.85 -4.32 8.98
N LYS A 68 -1.70 -3.48 9.55
CA LYS A 68 -2.84 -3.90 10.36
C LYS A 68 -4.12 -3.32 9.78
N LEU A 69 -5.17 -4.15 9.73
CA LEU A 69 -6.47 -3.76 9.22
C LEU A 69 -6.98 -2.48 9.91
N GLY A 70 -7.48 -1.53 9.11
CA GLY A 70 -8.04 -0.28 9.59
C GLY A 70 -7.02 0.77 10.04
N LYS A 71 -5.71 0.48 10.07
CA LYS A 71 -4.65 1.45 10.42
C LYS A 71 -4.22 2.29 9.21
N VAL A 72 -3.73 3.49 9.50
CA VAL A 72 -3.29 4.48 8.52
C VAL A 72 -1.77 4.55 8.50
N TYR A 73 -1.20 4.53 7.31
CA TYR A 73 0.23 4.54 7.06
C TYR A 73 0.58 5.62 6.04
N VAL A 74 1.73 6.26 6.23
CA VAL A 74 2.36 7.07 5.19
C VAL A 74 3.35 6.17 4.44
N ILE A 75 3.15 6.03 3.13
CA ILE A 75 3.92 5.16 2.24
C ILE A 75 4.68 6.03 1.24
N HIS A 76 5.97 5.76 1.05
CA HIS A 76 6.82 6.47 0.10
C HIS A 76 7.90 5.54 -0.49
N ASN A 77 8.48 5.93 -1.63
CA ASN A 77 9.54 5.19 -2.33
C ASN A 77 9.09 3.77 -2.73
N TYR A 78 7.83 3.67 -3.17
CA TYR A 78 7.22 2.46 -3.70
C TYR A 78 7.34 2.43 -5.21
N ASN A 79 7.32 1.25 -5.80
CA ASN A 79 7.20 1.12 -7.26
C ASN A 79 5.72 1.09 -7.67
N VAL A 80 5.45 1.32 -8.94
CA VAL A 80 4.10 1.18 -9.50
C VAL A 80 4.11 0.26 -10.72
N GLU A 81 3.06 -0.54 -10.82
CA GLU A 81 2.84 -1.44 -11.95
C GLU A 81 1.41 -1.28 -12.47
N PHE A 82 1.18 -1.74 -13.69
CA PHE A 82 -0.18 -1.81 -14.21
C PHE A 82 -0.99 -2.80 -13.38
N ASN A 83 -2.19 -2.39 -13.02
CA ASN A 83 -3.15 -3.24 -12.36
C ASN A 83 -3.79 -4.19 -13.39
N ASN A 84 -3.05 -5.23 -13.76
CA ASN A 84 -3.49 -6.29 -14.68
C ASN A 84 -4.22 -7.44 -13.95
N GLN A 85 -4.74 -7.19 -12.75
CA GLN A 85 -5.49 -8.21 -12.02
C GLN A 85 -6.79 -8.49 -12.77
N ARG A 86 -7.08 -9.77 -13.04
CA ARG A 86 -8.32 -10.21 -13.72
C ARG A 86 -9.58 -9.76 -12.98
N ILE A 87 -9.49 -9.59 -11.66
CA ILE A 87 -10.52 -9.04 -10.80
C ILE A 87 -10.01 -7.69 -10.31
N ASN A 88 -10.30 -6.62 -11.07
CA ASN A 88 -9.92 -5.29 -10.63
C ASN A 88 -10.99 -4.74 -9.68
N THR A 89 -10.73 -4.85 -8.38
CA THR A 89 -11.59 -4.30 -7.32
C THR A 89 -11.43 -2.79 -7.13
N THR A 90 -10.58 -2.14 -7.93
CA THR A 90 -10.25 -0.72 -7.82
C THR A 90 -10.42 -0.01 -9.17
N GLY A 91 -10.92 1.23 -9.18
CA GLY A 91 -10.94 2.04 -10.41
C GLY A 91 -9.56 2.46 -10.91
N ASN A 92 -8.48 2.11 -10.18
CA ASN A 92 -7.13 2.58 -10.46
C ASN A 92 -6.38 1.69 -11.45
N ARG A 93 -5.83 2.32 -12.50
CA ARG A 93 -4.96 1.71 -13.52
C ARG A 93 -3.64 1.19 -12.95
N TRP A 94 -3.19 1.79 -11.84
CA TRP A 94 -1.92 1.48 -11.20
C TRP A 94 -2.14 0.68 -9.93
N MET A 95 -1.19 -0.21 -9.63
CA MET A 95 -1.05 -0.85 -8.33
C MET A 95 0.31 -0.50 -7.73
N LEU A 96 0.38 -0.44 -6.41
CA LEU A 96 1.61 -0.21 -5.67
C LEU A 96 2.40 -1.52 -5.55
N VAL A 97 3.72 -1.45 -5.70
CA VAL A 97 4.63 -2.57 -5.47
C VAL A 97 5.56 -2.16 -4.33
N LEU A 98 5.31 -2.75 -3.16
CA LEU A 98 6.11 -2.49 -1.97
C LEU A 98 7.32 -3.44 -1.97
N ASN A 99 8.50 -2.86 -1.83
CA ASN A 99 9.77 -3.58 -1.85
C ASN A 99 10.64 -3.15 -0.66
N SER A 100 11.85 -3.69 -0.55
CA SER A 100 12.78 -3.39 0.55
C SER A 100 13.20 -1.91 0.66
N ARG A 101 13.02 -1.11 -0.39
CA ARG A 101 13.32 0.34 -0.38
C ARG A 101 12.14 1.20 0.02
N THR A 102 10.93 0.62 0.03
CA THR A 102 9.71 1.35 0.39
C THR A 102 9.76 1.73 1.87
N LYS A 103 9.42 2.99 2.15
CA LYS A 103 9.40 3.54 3.51
C LYS A 103 7.97 3.62 3.99
N ILE A 104 7.71 3.04 5.15
CA ILE A 104 6.42 3.02 5.82
C ILE A 104 6.55 3.76 7.14
N TYR A 105 5.65 4.71 7.39
CA TYR A 105 5.52 5.39 8.67
C TYR A 105 4.12 5.13 9.20
N SER A 106 3.99 4.45 10.33
CA SER A 106 2.70 4.31 11.00
C SER A 106 2.28 5.68 11.54
N ARG A 107 1.06 6.11 11.18
CA ARG A 107 0.48 7.27 11.84
C ARG A 107 -0.12 6.75 13.14
N ALA A 108 0.53 7.03 14.27
CA ALA A 108 -0.13 6.86 15.56
C ALA A 108 -1.45 7.64 15.48
N MET A 109 -2.57 7.00 15.81
CA MET A 109 -3.81 7.72 16.04
C MET A 109 -3.51 8.66 17.20
N GLU A 110 -3.33 9.95 16.92
CA GLU A 110 -3.44 10.96 17.96
C GLU A 110 -4.83 10.79 18.55
N THR A 111 -4.87 10.33 19.80
CA THR A 111 -6.07 10.19 20.59
C THR A 111 -6.72 11.57 20.63
N PHE A 112 -7.79 11.78 19.87
CA PHE A 112 -8.63 12.96 20.03
C PHE A 112 -9.24 12.88 21.42
N HIS A 113 -8.56 13.46 22.41
CA HIS A 113 -9.20 13.85 23.66
C HIS A 113 -10.19 14.95 23.31
N GLN A 114 -11.46 14.57 23.27
CA GLN A 114 -12.57 15.51 23.26
C GLN A 114 -12.50 16.36 24.53
N HIS A 115 -12.60 17.67 24.35
CA HIS A 115 -12.78 18.67 25.41
C HIS A 115 -14.26 18.82 25.73
#